data_AF-A0A7L3F834-F1
#
_entry.id   AF-A0A7L3F834-F1
#
_cell.length_a   1.000
_cell.length_b   1.000
_cell.length_c   1.000
_cell.angle_alpha   90.00
_cell.angle_beta   90.00
_cell.angle_gamma   90.00
#
_symmetry.space_group_name_H-M   'P 1'
#
loop_
_entity.id
_entity.type
_entity.pdbx_description
1 polymer ?
#
loop_
_entity_poly.entity_id
_entity_poly.type
_entity_poly.pdbx_seq_one_letter_code
_entity_poly.pdbx_strand_id
1 'polypeptide(L)'
;ILVKGTVGDGFTGDIGLDDMSFLGCTLYNGNLPTISTTTSGTSVPATLPMNNCTEKEFVCRASGHCIEMIQKCDFRPDCSDNSDESACAMEFCDFEDKNQCGWYQPALEQMSGNYSIHITNIFKWELGRGANLYPGQEKHCPLIDHTTFTEEGWYLFADSSNGEFGHVADIATPVISLTGPKCKIVFWNHMNGSTIGSLEVLCKTSNKTSKLWTQSGSQGPQWNRAEVFLGIRSNFQVVFRAKHGVSYMGDVAVDDISFEDCSPLVIPGRPCTSDEFTCANKYCIPKDNLCDFVNDCADNSDESPTI
;
A
#
# COMPACT_ATOMS: atom_id res chain seq x y z
N ILE A 1 31.27 24.83 -1.84
CA ILE A 1 30.90 23.59 -2.59
C ILE A 1 29.67 23.91 -3.41
N LEU A 2 29.64 23.57 -4.69
CA LEU A 2 28.44 23.65 -5.51
C LEU A 2 27.94 22.23 -5.73
N VAL A 3 26.82 21.88 -5.10
CA VAL A 3 26.12 20.63 -5.39
C VAL A 3 25.05 20.95 -6.42
N LYS A 4 25.20 20.42 -7.63
CA LYS A 4 24.23 20.61 -8.71
C LYS A 4 23.48 19.30 -8.94
N GLY A 5 22.21 19.29 -8.57
CA GLY A 5 21.26 18.27 -9.01
C GLY A 5 20.71 18.64 -10.39
N THR A 6 20.56 17.67 -11.27
CA THR A 6 19.84 17.83 -12.53
C THR A 6 18.79 16.72 -12.57
N VAL A 7 17.51 17.09 -12.61
CA VAL A 7 16.39 16.15 -12.61
C VAL A 7 16.24 15.56 -14.02
N GLY A 8 15.84 14.29 -14.11
CA GLY A 8 15.49 13.64 -15.38
C GLY A 8 14.07 13.97 -15.85
N ASP A 9 13.69 13.50 -17.03
CA ASP A 9 12.45 13.90 -17.73
C ASP A 9 11.16 13.24 -17.20
N GLY A 10 11.18 12.67 -15.98
CA GLY A 10 10.08 11.87 -15.41
C GLY A 10 9.71 12.25 -13.97
N PHE A 11 8.48 11.95 -13.56
CA PHE A 11 7.87 12.39 -12.29
C PHE A 11 8.33 11.64 -11.03
N THR A 12 9.24 10.67 -11.15
CA THR A 12 9.75 9.84 -10.03
C THR A 12 11.21 10.13 -9.70
N GLY A 13 11.77 11.24 -10.19
CA GLY A 13 13.18 11.57 -10.05
C GLY A 13 13.48 12.42 -8.82
N ASP A 14 13.48 11.82 -7.63
CA ASP A 14 13.86 12.53 -6.40
C ASP A 14 15.36 12.43 -6.12
N ILE A 15 15.98 13.54 -5.72
CA ILE A 15 17.38 13.61 -5.30
C ILE A 15 17.41 13.93 -3.80
N GLY A 16 17.70 12.92 -2.98
CA GLY A 16 17.97 13.08 -1.56
C GLY A 16 19.46 13.34 -1.30
N LEU A 17 19.76 14.30 -0.43
CA LEU A 17 21.09 14.51 0.15
C LEU A 17 20.96 14.38 1.65
N ASP A 18 21.79 13.54 2.25
CA ASP A 18 21.87 13.42 3.70
C ASP A 18 23.34 13.34 4.16
N ASP A 19 23.60 13.78 5.39
CA ASP A 19 24.90 13.71 6.08
C ASP A 19 26.12 14.31 5.34
N MET A 20 26.00 15.55 4.85
CA MET A 20 27.16 16.30 4.35
C MET A 20 27.89 17.04 5.46
N SER A 21 29.06 16.54 5.85
CA SER A 21 29.95 17.19 6.81
C SER A 21 31.31 17.49 6.20
N PHE A 22 31.80 18.71 6.42
CA PHE A 22 33.13 19.13 5.98
C PHE A 22 34.01 19.34 7.21
N LEU A 23 35.10 18.58 7.32
CA LEU A 23 36.08 18.72 8.40
C LEU A 23 37.38 19.30 7.83
N GLY A 24 37.93 20.33 8.47
CA GLY A 24 39.23 20.92 8.12
C GLY A 24 39.23 21.94 6.97
N CYS A 25 38.14 22.70 6.77
CA CYS A 25 38.10 23.74 5.73
C CYS A 25 38.98 24.95 6.07
N THR A 26 39.78 25.39 5.11
CA THR A 26 40.50 26.69 5.15
C THR A 26 39.86 27.69 4.19
N LEU A 27 39.87 28.97 4.56
CA LEU A 27 39.28 30.05 3.76
C LEU A 27 39.94 30.14 2.37
N TYR A 28 39.17 29.92 1.30
CA TYR A 28 39.63 30.10 -0.08
C TYR A 28 39.20 31.47 -0.60
N ASN A 29 40.16 32.38 -0.78
CA ASN A 29 39.92 33.77 -1.23
C ASN A 29 40.07 33.96 -2.76
N GLY A 30 40.05 32.87 -3.53
CA GLY A 30 40.11 32.93 -5.00
C GLY A 30 38.71 32.92 -5.63
N ASN A 31 38.63 33.33 -6.90
CA ASN A 31 37.43 33.13 -7.70
C ASN A 31 37.27 31.64 -8.05
N LEU A 32 36.06 31.11 -7.94
CA LEU A 32 35.74 29.72 -8.30
C LEU A 32 35.83 29.54 -9.83
N PRO A 33 36.36 28.42 -10.33
CA PRO A 33 36.51 28.21 -11.78
C PRO A 33 35.15 28.02 -12.45
N THR A 34 34.89 28.82 -13.48
CA THR A 34 33.79 28.65 -14.43
C THR A 34 34.18 27.56 -15.43
N ILE A 35 33.56 26.38 -15.33
CA ILE A 35 33.83 25.28 -16.27
C ILE A 35 33.22 25.63 -17.63
N SER A 36 34.10 25.90 -18.60
CA SER A 36 33.76 25.85 -20.02
C SER A 36 33.70 24.38 -20.48
N THR A 37 32.61 24.01 -21.13
CA THR A 37 32.39 22.69 -21.72
C THR A 37 33.32 22.46 -22.91
N THR A 38 34.29 21.57 -22.77
CA THR A 38 34.93 20.90 -23.90
C THR A 38 35.31 19.46 -23.55
N THR A 39 34.71 18.53 -24.27
CA THR A 39 34.92 17.09 -24.28
C THR A 39 36.33 16.69 -24.71
N SER A 40 36.99 15.84 -23.93
CA SER A 40 37.99 14.89 -24.42
C SER A 40 38.05 13.69 -23.48
N GLY A 41 37.77 12.51 -24.05
CA GLY A 41 37.67 11.25 -23.32
C GLY A 41 39.02 10.73 -22.86
N THR A 42 39.00 10.06 -21.71
CA THR A 42 40.04 9.12 -21.28
C THR A 42 39.31 7.92 -20.68
N SER A 43 39.58 6.76 -21.28
CA SER A 43 38.97 5.45 -21.00
C SER A 43 39.64 4.77 -19.81
N VAL A 44 38.92 4.54 -18.71
CA VAL A 44 39.26 3.55 -17.66
C VAL A 44 37.97 3.12 -16.94
N PRO A 45 37.99 1.98 -16.24
CA PRO A 45 37.55 0.65 -16.66
C PRO A 45 36.05 0.40 -16.43
N ALA A 46 35.46 -0.48 -17.22
CA ALA A 46 34.06 -0.88 -17.10
C ALA A 46 33.78 -1.56 -15.74
N THR A 47 33.01 -0.91 -14.88
CA THR A 47 32.31 -1.56 -13.76
C THR A 47 30.82 -1.31 -13.88
N LEU A 48 30.15 -2.38 -14.31
CA LEU A 48 28.71 -2.70 -14.35
C LEU A 48 27.88 -2.01 -15.46
N PRO A 49 26.97 -2.76 -16.12
CA PRO A 49 26.48 -2.42 -17.46
C PRO A 49 25.50 -1.24 -17.42
N MET A 50 25.47 -0.48 -18.52
CA MET A 50 24.36 0.41 -18.89
C MET A 50 23.03 -0.30 -18.65
N ASN A 51 22.07 0.40 -18.03
CA ASN A 51 20.62 0.15 -18.06
C ASN A 51 20.22 -1.04 -18.94
N ASN A 52 20.14 -2.23 -18.34
CA ASN A 52 19.93 -3.47 -19.07
C ASN A 52 18.44 -3.87 -19.16
N CYS A 53 17.57 -3.11 -18.51
CA CYS A 53 16.14 -3.33 -18.49
C CYS A 53 15.44 -2.21 -19.28
N THR A 54 14.35 -2.56 -19.95
CA THR A 54 13.49 -1.65 -20.70
C THR A 54 12.61 -0.81 -19.78
N GLU A 55 11.94 0.22 -20.31
CA GLU A 55 11.01 1.08 -19.55
C GLU A 55 9.84 0.32 -18.91
N LYS A 56 9.59 -0.92 -19.32
CA LYS A 56 8.52 -1.80 -18.81
C LYS A 56 9.01 -2.83 -17.81
N GLU A 57 10.27 -2.76 -17.42
CA GLU A 57 10.90 -3.75 -16.54
C GLU A 57 11.43 -3.08 -15.27
N PHE A 58 11.30 -3.79 -14.15
CA PHE A 58 11.85 -3.43 -12.86
C PHE A 58 13.17 -4.16 -12.63
N VAL A 59 14.14 -3.47 -12.03
CA VAL A 59 15.48 -4.03 -11.77
C VAL A 59 15.58 -4.50 -10.32
N CYS A 60 15.80 -5.79 -10.12
CA CYS A 60 16.06 -6.36 -8.80
C CYS A 60 17.34 -5.76 -8.19
N ARG A 61 17.26 -5.29 -6.93
CA ARG A 61 18.32 -4.47 -6.31
C ARG A 61 19.65 -5.21 -6.15
N ALA A 62 19.62 -6.47 -5.69
CA ALA A 62 20.84 -7.25 -5.43
C ALA A 62 21.43 -7.93 -6.67
N SER A 63 20.59 -8.46 -7.56
CA SER A 63 21.03 -9.27 -8.70
C SER A 63 21.16 -8.49 -10.00
N GLY A 64 20.49 -7.35 -10.14
CA GLY A 64 20.37 -6.62 -11.40
C GLY A 64 19.50 -7.33 -12.45
N HIS A 65 18.77 -8.39 -12.05
CA HIS A 65 17.83 -9.09 -12.93
C HIS A 65 16.62 -8.20 -13.25
N CYS A 66 16.12 -8.28 -14.48
CA CYS A 66 14.95 -7.53 -14.93
C CYS A 66 13.71 -8.41 -14.83
N ILE A 67 12.67 -7.91 -14.14
CA ILE A 67 11.33 -8.51 -14.12
C ILE A 67 10.34 -7.56 -14.77
N GLU A 68 9.17 -8.03 -15.20
CA GLU A 68 8.15 -7.12 -15.75
C GLU A 68 7.59 -6.19 -14.66
N MET A 69 7.21 -4.96 -15.02
CA MET A 69 6.61 -4.02 -14.05
C MET A 69 5.33 -4.56 -13.40
N ILE A 70 4.62 -5.48 -14.06
CA ILE A 70 3.42 -6.11 -13.50
C ILE A 70 3.74 -7.10 -12.37
N GLN A 71 4.98 -7.58 -12.31
CA GLN A 71 5.51 -8.48 -11.27
C GLN A 71 6.06 -7.71 -10.05
N LYS A 72 6.06 -6.38 -10.10
CA LYS A 72 6.42 -5.56 -8.95
C LYS A 72 5.16 -5.23 -8.17
N CYS A 73 5.13 -5.43 -6.86
CA CYS A 73 3.93 -5.23 -6.03
C CYS A 73 2.77 -6.16 -6.45
N ASP A 74 3.07 -7.44 -6.66
CA ASP A 74 2.08 -8.47 -6.99
C ASP A 74 1.94 -9.55 -5.90
N PHE A 75 2.47 -9.31 -4.69
CA PHE A 75 2.48 -10.27 -3.57
C PHE A 75 3.25 -11.57 -3.88
N ARG A 76 4.11 -11.59 -4.90
CA ARG A 76 4.98 -12.73 -5.20
C ARG A 76 6.43 -12.26 -5.34
N PRO A 77 7.37 -12.83 -4.57
CA PRO A 77 8.78 -12.50 -4.74
C PRO A 77 9.29 -13.08 -6.06
N ASP A 78 9.46 -12.23 -7.06
CA ASP A 78 10.11 -12.52 -8.34
C ASP A 78 11.60 -12.14 -8.31
N CYS A 79 11.97 -11.16 -7.48
CA CYS A 79 13.36 -10.92 -7.16
C CYS A 79 13.86 -11.83 -6.02
N SER A 80 15.08 -12.36 -6.16
CA SER A 80 15.72 -13.21 -5.14
C SER A 80 15.94 -12.50 -3.80
N ASP A 81 15.93 -11.16 -3.79
CA ASP A 81 16.09 -10.31 -2.62
C ASP A 81 14.77 -9.64 -2.17
N ASN A 82 13.62 -10.03 -2.74
CA ASN A 82 12.31 -9.44 -2.46
C ASN A 82 12.23 -7.92 -2.67
N SER A 83 13.12 -7.38 -3.51
CA SER A 83 13.21 -5.93 -3.74
C SER A 83 12.00 -5.36 -4.48
N ASP A 84 11.35 -6.20 -5.27
CA ASP A 84 10.10 -5.98 -5.98
C ASP A 84 8.89 -5.77 -5.04
N GLU A 85 8.84 -6.46 -3.89
CA GLU A 85 7.74 -6.34 -2.91
C GLU A 85 8.07 -5.45 -1.70
N SER A 86 9.34 -5.09 -1.50
CA SER A 86 9.80 -4.36 -0.30
C SER A 86 9.25 -2.94 -0.10
N ALA A 87 8.75 -2.30 -1.17
CA ALA A 87 8.20 -0.94 -1.15
C ALA A 87 6.72 -0.92 -1.60
N CYS A 88 6.02 -2.04 -1.37
CA CYS A 88 4.64 -2.29 -1.78
C CYS A 88 3.71 -2.38 -0.58
N ALA A 89 2.44 -2.67 -0.83
CA ALA A 89 1.49 -2.99 0.24
C ALA A 89 1.97 -4.25 0.95
N MET A 90 2.17 -4.19 2.27
CA MET A 90 2.51 -5.37 3.05
C MET A 90 1.33 -6.36 3.05
N GLU A 91 1.65 -7.66 2.99
CA GLU A 91 0.64 -8.73 3.04
C GLU A 91 -0.10 -8.75 4.37
N PHE A 92 0.54 -8.35 5.47
CA PHE A 92 -0.04 -8.26 6.80
C PHE A 92 0.39 -6.98 7.51
N CYS A 93 -0.53 -6.37 8.25
CA CYS A 93 -0.33 -5.15 9.01
C CYS A 93 -1.15 -5.18 10.31
N ASP A 94 -0.46 -5.41 11.43
CA ASP A 94 -0.96 -5.37 12.81
C ASP A 94 -0.60 -4.06 13.54
N PHE A 95 0.09 -3.13 12.86
CA PHE A 95 0.52 -1.82 13.39
C PHE A 95 1.46 -1.84 14.62
N GLU A 96 1.92 -3.01 15.08
CA GLU A 96 2.75 -3.16 16.29
C GLU A 96 4.15 -2.53 16.15
N ASP A 97 4.65 -2.44 14.91
CA ASP A 97 5.89 -1.74 14.57
C ASP A 97 5.76 -0.19 14.57
N LYS A 98 4.62 0.33 15.04
CA LYS A 98 4.33 1.78 15.18
C LYS A 98 4.43 2.54 13.86
N ASN A 99 4.03 1.90 12.78
CA ASN A 99 3.99 2.48 11.45
C ASN A 99 2.70 2.07 10.72
N GLN A 100 2.41 2.72 9.60
CA GLN A 100 1.20 2.47 8.80
C GLN A 100 1.45 1.41 7.71
N CYS A 101 2.45 0.55 7.87
CA CYS A 101 2.79 -0.55 6.95
C CYS A 101 3.04 -0.12 5.49
N GLY A 102 3.58 1.09 5.30
CA GLY A 102 3.79 1.68 3.97
C GLY A 102 2.54 2.29 3.33
N TRP A 103 1.40 2.28 4.03
CA TRP A 103 0.21 2.99 3.60
C TRP A 103 0.38 4.48 3.85
N TYR A 104 -0.33 5.28 3.07
CA TYR A 104 -0.19 6.74 3.10
C TYR A 104 -1.56 7.42 3.04
N GLN A 105 -1.64 8.66 3.51
CA GLN A 105 -2.87 9.45 3.54
C GLN A 105 -2.83 10.49 2.41
N PRO A 106 -3.53 10.27 1.27
CA PRO A 106 -3.38 11.10 0.07
C PRO A 106 -3.72 12.58 0.27
N ALA A 107 -4.63 12.87 1.21
CA ALA A 107 -5.02 14.24 1.54
C ALA A 107 -3.91 15.02 2.27
N LEU A 108 -3.05 14.33 3.04
CA LEU A 108 -1.98 14.96 3.82
C LEU A 108 -0.73 15.23 2.97
N GLU A 109 -0.42 14.37 1.99
CA GLU A 109 0.72 14.59 1.07
C GLU A 109 0.54 15.87 0.23
N GLN A 110 -0.69 16.17 -0.19
CA GLN A 110 -1.01 17.38 -0.97
C GLN A 110 -0.91 18.66 -0.14
N MET A 111 -0.98 18.56 1.18
CA MET A 111 -0.92 19.71 2.11
C MET A 111 0.49 20.01 2.63
N SER A 112 1.51 19.27 2.19
CA SER A 112 2.90 19.41 2.68
C SER A 112 3.62 20.71 2.23
N GLY A 113 2.87 21.69 1.70
CA GLY A 113 3.32 23.05 1.40
C GLY A 113 2.83 24.07 2.44
N ASN A 114 3.64 24.33 3.47
CA ASN A 114 3.69 25.57 4.26
C ASN A 114 2.46 26.03 5.09
N TYR A 115 1.55 25.14 5.54
CA TYR A 115 0.50 25.48 6.52
C TYR A 115 0.47 24.51 7.70
N SER A 116 1.40 24.68 8.65
CA SER A 116 1.51 23.88 9.89
C SER A 116 0.37 24.09 10.90
N ILE A 117 -0.56 25.01 10.67
CA ILE A 117 -1.53 25.45 11.71
C ILE A 117 -2.88 24.72 11.66
N HIS A 118 -3.20 23.95 10.62
CA HIS A 118 -4.54 23.33 10.45
C HIS A 118 -4.61 21.80 10.55
N ILE A 119 -3.49 21.08 10.71
CA ILE A 119 -3.46 19.60 10.65
C ILE A 119 -4.04 18.93 11.92
N THR A 120 -4.12 19.66 13.03
CA THR A 120 -4.61 19.10 14.31
C THR A 120 -6.11 18.90 14.35
N ASN A 121 -6.89 19.66 13.55
CA ASN A 121 -8.36 19.63 13.59
C ASN A 121 -8.96 18.87 12.38
N ILE A 122 -8.13 18.13 11.64
CA ILE A 122 -8.56 17.37 10.46
C ILE A 122 -8.93 15.96 10.91
N PHE A 123 -10.05 15.47 10.42
CA PHE A 123 -10.43 14.06 10.53
C PHE A 123 -9.50 13.21 9.66
N LYS A 124 -8.64 12.41 10.30
CA LYS A 124 -7.57 11.64 9.65
C LYS A 124 -7.33 10.33 10.41
N TRP A 125 -6.59 9.41 9.79
CA TRP A 125 -6.16 8.18 10.43
C TRP A 125 -4.90 8.40 11.28
N GLU A 126 -4.91 7.87 12.49
CA GLU A 126 -3.81 7.92 13.45
C GLU A 126 -3.61 6.56 14.11
N LEU A 127 -2.40 6.31 14.61
CA LEU A 127 -2.10 5.13 15.41
C LEU A 127 -2.53 5.37 16.85
N GLY A 128 -3.32 4.44 17.38
CA GLY A 128 -3.91 4.50 18.71
C GLY A 128 -3.62 3.25 19.52
N ARG A 129 -3.84 3.37 20.83
CA ARG A 129 -3.77 2.26 21.80
C ARG A 129 -4.59 2.58 23.03
N GLY A 130 -5.07 1.56 23.71
CA GLY A 130 -5.94 1.69 24.88
C GLY A 130 -5.31 2.44 26.06
N ALA A 131 -4.02 2.22 26.30
CA ALA A 131 -3.31 2.76 27.46
C ALA A 131 -3.24 4.30 27.50
N ASN A 132 -3.46 4.97 26.36
CA ASN A 132 -3.42 6.42 26.23
C ASN A 132 -4.81 7.08 26.21
N LEU A 133 -5.90 6.33 26.40
CA LEU A 133 -7.25 6.88 26.32
C LEU A 133 -7.58 7.76 27.53
N TYR A 134 -8.17 8.93 27.26
CA TYR A 134 -8.70 9.80 28.31
C TYR A 134 -10.04 9.28 28.83
N PRO A 135 -10.38 9.51 30.12
CA PRO A 135 -11.67 9.11 30.67
C PRO A 135 -12.85 9.65 29.86
N GLY A 136 -13.72 8.74 29.41
CA GLY A 136 -14.84 8.97 28.51
C GLY A 136 -14.64 8.42 27.09
N GLN A 137 -13.39 8.31 26.61
CA GLN A 137 -13.08 7.79 25.28
C GLN A 137 -13.20 6.27 25.18
N GLU A 138 -13.04 5.55 26.30
CA GLU A 138 -13.22 4.10 26.40
C GLU A 138 -14.63 3.64 25.99
N LYS A 139 -15.58 4.57 25.84
CA LYS A 139 -16.95 4.27 25.39
C LYS A 139 -17.08 4.16 23.88
N HIS A 140 -16.12 4.66 23.11
CA HIS A 140 -16.19 4.69 21.65
C HIS A 140 -14.89 4.27 20.96
N CYS A 141 -13.74 4.34 21.63
CA CYS A 141 -12.48 3.71 21.20
C CYS A 141 -12.32 2.28 21.73
N PRO A 142 -11.60 1.40 21.02
CA PRO A 142 -11.18 0.11 21.57
C PRO A 142 -10.21 0.31 22.73
N LEU A 143 -10.48 -0.29 23.89
CA LEU A 143 -9.53 -0.32 25.01
C LEU A 143 -8.42 -1.36 24.79
N ILE A 144 -8.73 -2.41 24.04
CA ILE A 144 -7.85 -3.56 23.84
C ILE A 144 -7.63 -3.73 22.35
N ASP A 145 -6.36 -3.79 21.98
CA ASP A 145 -5.87 -4.12 20.66
C ASP A 145 -6.23 -5.58 20.27
N HIS A 146 -6.56 -5.83 19.01
CA HIS A 146 -7.02 -7.15 18.60
C HIS A 146 -5.85 -8.15 18.52
N THR A 147 -4.69 -7.71 18.02
CA THR A 147 -3.49 -8.53 17.85
C THR A 147 -2.96 -9.07 19.18
N THR A 148 -2.74 -8.17 20.13
CA THR A 148 -2.06 -8.46 21.41
C THR A 148 -3.01 -8.82 22.54
N PHE A 149 -4.31 -8.51 22.40
CA PHE A 149 -5.31 -8.56 23.47
C PHE A 149 -4.88 -7.75 24.72
N THR A 150 -4.13 -6.67 24.52
CA THR A 150 -3.67 -5.78 25.60
C THR A 150 -4.01 -4.31 25.32
N GLU A 151 -3.90 -3.46 26.34
CA GLU A 151 -4.07 -2.01 26.20
C GLU A 151 -2.84 -1.33 25.57
N GLU A 152 -1.71 -2.05 25.43
CA GLU A 152 -0.45 -1.54 24.91
C GLU A 152 -0.26 -1.76 23.39
N GLY A 153 -1.05 -2.67 22.80
CA GLY A 153 -1.04 -2.93 21.36
C GLY A 153 -1.59 -1.76 20.55
N TRP A 154 -1.24 -1.74 19.28
CA TRP A 154 -1.46 -0.62 18.38
C TRP A 154 -2.46 -0.98 17.30
N TYR A 155 -3.42 -0.09 17.10
CA TYR A 155 -4.38 -0.18 16.01
C TYR A 155 -4.46 1.16 15.28
N LEU A 156 -5.05 1.15 14.09
CA LEU A 156 -5.32 2.36 13.33
C LEU A 156 -6.73 2.87 13.65
N PHE A 157 -6.90 4.15 13.96
CA PHE A 157 -8.22 4.72 14.22
C PHE A 157 -8.38 6.12 13.62
N ALA A 158 -9.63 6.51 13.39
CA ALA A 158 -10.00 7.85 12.97
C ALA A 158 -10.67 8.58 14.13
N ASP A 159 -10.01 9.61 14.65
CA ASP A 159 -10.48 10.39 15.81
C ASP A 159 -11.62 11.34 15.42
N SER A 160 -12.81 11.03 15.91
CA SER A 160 -14.03 11.79 15.63
C SER A 160 -14.14 13.07 16.45
N SER A 161 -13.19 13.34 17.37
CA SER A 161 -13.08 14.64 18.05
C SER A 161 -12.69 15.76 17.08
N ASN A 162 -12.10 15.39 15.93
CA ASN A 162 -11.63 16.30 14.90
C ASN A 162 -12.49 16.23 13.63
N GLY A 163 -12.52 17.34 12.89
CA GLY A 163 -13.31 17.49 11.68
C GLY A 163 -14.79 17.79 11.91
N GLU A 164 -15.55 17.74 10.81
CA GLU A 164 -16.98 18.09 10.77
C GLU A 164 -17.77 16.95 10.13
N PHE A 165 -19.08 16.95 10.35
CA PHE A 165 -20.00 15.96 9.78
C PHE A 165 -19.79 15.80 8.26
N GLY A 166 -19.58 14.57 7.82
CA GLY A 166 -19.38 14.24 6.42
C GLY A 166 -17.94 14.40 5.92
N HIS A 167 -17.01 14.88 6.74
CA HIS A 167 -15.57 14.78 6.44
C HIS A 167 -15.14 13.32 6.34
N VAL A 168 -14.09 13.09 5.57
CA VAL A 168 -13.57 11.75 5.31
C VAL A 168 -12.08 11.69 5.59
N ALA A 169 -11.66 10.56 6.17
CA ALA A 169 -10.27 10.22 6.37
C ALA A 169 -9.95 9.03 5.45
N ASP A 170 -9.03 9.23 4.51
CA ASP A 170 -8.61 8.20 3.56
C ASP A 170 -7.16 7.80 3.86
N ILE A 171 -6.93 6.49 4.01
CA ILE A 171 -5.59 5.89 3.99
C ILE A 171 -5.55 4.87 2.85
N ALA A 172 -4.49 4.89 2.05
CA ALA A 172 -4.37 4.13 0.82
C ALA A 172 -3.09 3.31 0.79
N THR A 173 -3.15 2.14 0.16
CA THR A 173 -1.97 1.35 -0.15
C THR A 173 -1.13 2.03 -1.25
N PRO A 174 0.16 1.71 -1.36
CA PRO A 174 0.88 1.83 -2.63
C PRO A 174 0.14 1.12 -3.77
N VAL A 175 0.53 1.38 -5.02
CA VAL A 175 -0.09 0.73 -6.18
C VAL A 175 0.23 -0.76 -6.15
N ILE A 176 -0.82 -1.57 -6.20
CA ILE A 176 -0.77 -3.02 -6.38
C ILE A 176 -0.87 -3.28 -7.88
N SER A 177 0.09 -4.02 -8.43
CA SER A 177 0.23 -4.18 -9.88
C SER A 177 -0.68 -5.24 -10.45
N LEU A 178 -0.75 -6.41 -9.82
CA LEU A 178 -1.60 -7.52 -10.24
C LEU A 178 -1.99 -8.39 -9.04
N THR A 179 -3.23 -8.88 -9.04
CA THR A 179 -3.71 -9.84 -8.04
C THR A 179 -4.26 -11.12 -8.66
N GLY A 180 -4.24 -12.19 -7.88
CA GLY A 180 -4.83 -13.49 -8.23
C GLY A 180 -6.35 -13.54 -8.13
N PRO A 181 -6.97 -14.62 -8.66
CA PRO A 181 -8.43 -14.81 -8.70
C PRO A 181 -9.08 -14.86 -7.32
N LYS A 182 -8.36 -15.40 -6.31
CA LYS A 182 -8.87 -15.62 -4.96
C LYS A 182 -8.51 -14.50 -3.99
N CYS A 183 -7.90 -13.43 -4.49
CA CYS A 183 -7.43 -12.33 -3.67
C CYS A 183 -8.57 -11.71 -2.84
N LYS A 184 -8.37 -11.68 -1.53
CA LYS A 184 -9.27 -11.05 -0.57
C LYS A 184 -8.47 -10.23 0.41
N ILE A 185 -9.09 -9.15 0.89
CA ILE A 185 -8.58 -8.39 2.03
C ILE A 185 -9.43 -8.70 3.24
N VAL A 186 -8.78 -9.07 4.33
CA VAL A 186 -9.38 -9.40 5.62
C VAL A 186 -8.86 -8.41 6.65
N PHE A 187 -9.72 -7.95 7.53
CA PHE A 187 -9.33 -7.03 8.60
C PHE A 187 -10.32 -7.09 9.75
N TRP A 188 -9.89 -6.61 10.91
CA TRP A 188 -10.75 -6.40 12.06
C TRP A 188 -11.14 -4.93 12.14
N ASN A 189 -12.40 -4.68 12.51
CA ASN A 189 -12.89 -3.32 12.73
C ASN A 189 -13.66 -3.21 14.04
N HIS A 190 -13.54 -2.06 14.67
CA HIS A 190 -14.30 -1.72 15.86
C HIS A 190 -15.02 -0.39 15.62
N MET A 191 -16.34 -0.44 15.74
CA MET A 191 -17.23 0.67 15.44
C MET A 191 -18.28 0.75 16.54
N ASN A 192 -18.03 1.57 17.57
CA ASN A 192 -18.90 1.69 18.73
C ASN A 192 -19.24 3.16 19.00
N GLY A 193 -20.51 3.52 18.93
CA GLY A 193 -20.95 4.87 19.26
C GLY A 193 -22.28 5.28 18.60
N SER A 194 -23.06 6.11 19.28
CA SER A 194 -24.41 6.50 18.82
C SER A 194 -24.40 7.38 17.58
N THR A 195 -23.30 8.08 17.31
CA THR A 195 -23.17 8.98 16.17
C THR A 195 -22.04 8.58 15.24
N ILE A 196 -21.58 7.33 15.30
CA ILE A 196 -20.52 6.84 14.43
C ILE A 196 -20.94 6.96 12.96
N GLY A 197 -20.00 7.33 12.11
CA GLY A 197 -20.24 7.42 10.67
C GLY A 197 -20.16 6.06 9.99
N SER A 198 -19.25 5.93 9.04
CA SER A 198 -19.11 4.70 8.25
C SER A 198 -17.66 4.38 7.93
N LEU A 199 -17.35 3.09 7.85
CA LEU A 199 -16.12 2.57 7.25
C LEU A 199 -16.41 2.06 5.84
N GLU A 200 -15.59 2.44 4.86
CA GLU A 200 -15.69 1.98 3.49
C GLU A 200 -14.34 1.42 3.02
N VAL A 201 -14.38 0.32 2.27
CA VAL A 201 -13.22 -0.17 1.51
C VAL A 201 -13.47 0.14 0.04
N LEU A 202 -12.58 0.95 -0.53
CA LEU A 202 -12.66 1.40 -1.91
C LEU A 202 -11.49 0.81 -2.72
N CYS A 203 -11.77 0.47 -3.96
CA CYS A 203 -10.76 0.14 -4.96
C CYS A 203 -10.62 1.34 -5.90
N LYS A 204 -9.43 1.93 -5.94
CA LYS A 204 -9.10 3.06 -6.79
C LYS A 204 -8.19 2.60 -7.93
N THR A 205 -8.71 2.69 -9.15
CA THR A 205 -7.93 2.62 -10.40
C THR A 205 -7.77 4.05 -10.92
N SER A 206 -6.74 4.33 -11.70
CA SER A 206 -6.36 5.67 -12.21
C SER A 206 -7.51 6.67 -12.44
N ASN A 207 -8.59 6.27 -13.11
CA ASN A 207 -9.74 7.16 -13.38
C ASN A 207 -11.05 6.77 -12.67
N LYS A 208 -11.08 5.71 -11.87
CA LYS A 208 -12.31 5.17 -11.30
C LYS A 208 -12.10 4.70 -9.86
N THR A 209 -12.96 5.16 -8.96
CA THR A 209 -13.07 4.61 -7.62
C THR A 209 -14.36 3.82 -7.50
N SER A 210 -14.26 2.55 -7.11
CA SER A 210 -15.39 1.67 -6.84
C SER A 210 -15.43 1.31 -5.37
N LYS A 211 -16.61 1.42 -4.75
CA LYS A 211 -16.83 0.96 -3.38
C LYS A 211 -17.02 -0.56 -3.38
N LEU A 212 -16.16 -1.27 -2.65
CA LEU A 212 -16.22 -2.73 -2.52
C LEU A 212 -17.00 -3.14 -1.29
N TRP A 213 -16.83 -2.41 -0.19
CA TRP A 213 -17.48 -2.73 1.08
C TRP A 213 -17.82 -1.46 1.85
N THR A 214 -18.86 -1.54 2.68
CA THR A 214 -19.29 -0.43 3.54
C THR A 214 -20.00 -0.96 4.78
N GLN A 215 -19.73 -0.33 5.91
CA GLN A 215 -20.42 -0.56 7.16
C GLN A 215 -20.64 0.77 7.86
N SER A 216 -21.84 0.96 8.39
CA SER A 216 -22.29 2.23 8.96
C SER A 216 -23.00 2.01 10.27
N GLY A 217 -22.91 2.99 11.17
CA GLY A 217 -23.55 2.92 12.48
C GLY A 217 -22.84 1.98 13.46
N SER A 218 -23.36 1.94 14.69
CA SER A 218 -22.74 1.18 15.79
C SER A 218 -22.87 -0.32 15.58
N GLN A 219 -21.77 -1.04 15.71
CA GLN A 219 -21.69 -2.51 15.68
C GLN A 219 -21.53 -3.11 17.09
N GLY A 220 -21.46 -2.25 18.11
CA GLY A 220 -21.23 -2.63 19.49
C GLY A 220 -19.75 -2.61 19.90
N PRO A 221 -19.46 -2.86 21.19
CA PRO A 221 -18.13 -2.74 21.78
C PRO A 221 -17.29 -4.01 21.56
N GLN A 222 -17.16 -4.46 20.31
CA GLN A 222 -16.40 -5.65 19.95
C GLN A 222 -15.71 -5.47 18.61
N TRP A 223 -14.58 -6.16 18.44
CA TRP A 223 -13.91 -6.29 17.16
C TRP A 223 -14.70 -7.24 16.26
N ASN A 224 -14.96 -6.81 15.03
CA ASN A 224 -15.69 -7.58 14.02
C ASN A 224 -14.76 -7.86 12.83
N ARG A 225 -14.69 -9.12 12.41
CA ARG A 225 -13.94 -9.51 11.21
C ARG A 225 -14.74 -9.12 9.97
N ALA A 226 -14.09 -8.43 9.04
CA ALA A 226 -14.61 -8.14 7.71
C ALA A 226 -13.74 -8.84 6.65
N GLU A 227 -14.38 -9.27 5.57
CA GLU A 227 -13.73 -9.90 4.43
C GLU A 227 -14.28 -9.28 3.14
N VAL A 228 -13.37 -8.84 2.27
CA VAL A 228 -13.71 -8.15 1.03
C VAL A 228 -12.98 -8.82 -0.13
N PHE A 229 -13.76 -9.40 -1.04
CA PHE A 229 -13.23 -10.03 -2.24
C PHE A 229 -12.71 -8.97 -3.23
N LEU A 230 -11.44 -9.09 -3.60
CA LEU A 230 -10.78 -8.23 -4.59
C LEU A 230 -10.80 -8.89 -5.98
N GLY A 231 -10.44 -10.17 -6.04
CA GLY A 231 -10.25 -10.92 -7.28
C GLY A 231 -9.11 -10.39 -8.15
N ILE A 232 -9.10 -10.75 -9.43
CA ILE A 232 -8.09 -10.27 -10.39
C ILE A 232 -8.29 -8.80 -10.69
N ARG A 233 -7.29 -7.99 -10.37
CA ARG A 233 -7.23 -6.56 -10.67
C ARG A 233 -5.81 -6.18 -11.03
N SER A 234 -5.67 -5.09 -11.76
CA SER A 234 -4.36 -4.55 -12.11
C SER A 234 -4.29 -3.04 -11.90
N ASN A 235 -3.10 -2.56 -11.53
CA ASN A 235 -2.78 -1.14 -11.32
C ASN A 235 -3.84 -0.41 -10.49
N PHE A 236 -4.07 -0.89 -9.26
CA PHE A 236 -5.08 -0.34 -8.37
C PHE A 236 -4.54 -0.12 -6.97
N GLN A 237 -5.29 0.64 -6.18
CA GLN A 237 -5.00 0.89 -4.77
C GLN A 237 -6.23 0.49 -3.96
N VAL A 238 -6.00 -0.04 -2.76
CA VAL A 238 -7.05 -0.20 -1.75
C VAL A 238 -7.03 1.03 -0.87
N VAL A 239 -8.21 1.57 -0.59
CA VAL A 239 -8.39 2.76 0.26
C VAL A 239 -9.38 2.42 1.38
N PHE A 240 -8.95 2.62 2.62
CA PHE A 240 -9.82 2.61 3.78
C PHE A 240 -10.28 4.04 4.03
N ARG A 241 -11.59 4.23 3.94
CA ARG A 241 -12.25 5.51 4.15
C ARG A 241 -13.10 5.44 5.40
N ALA A 242 -12.72 6.20 6.42
CA ALA A 242 -13.64 6.53 7.50
C ALA A 242 -14.41 7.79 7.10
N LYS A 243 -15.71 7.81 7.39
CA LYS A 243 -16.55 9.01 7.31
C LYS A 243 -16.90 9.45 8.71
N HIS A 244 -16.70 10.73 8.98
CA HIS A 244 -17.08 11.36 10.23
C HIS A 244 -18.60 11.35 10.38
N GLY A 245 -19.06 10.97 11.57
CA GLY A 245 -20.47 10.91 11.90
C GLY A 245 -21.04 12.25 12.33
N VAL A 246 -22.22 12.27 12.96
CA VAL A 246 -22.89 13.55 13.31
C VAL A 246 -22.23 14.25 14.51
N SER A 247 -21.47 13.50 15.32
CA SER A 247 -20.77 14.00 16.50
C SER A 247 -19.54 13.15 16.79
N TYR A 248 -18.80 13.51 17.84
CA TYR A 248 -17.54 12.87 18.26
C TYR A 248 -17.73 11.51 18.95
N MET A 249 -18.97 11.08 19.18
CA MET A 249 -19.29 9.87 19.96
C MET A 249 -19.34 8.62 19.06
N GLY A 250 -18.21 8.28 18.43
CA GLY A 250 -18.11 7.07 17.62
C GLY A 250 -16.88 7.05 16.72
N ASP A 251 -15.79 6.49 17.23
CA ASP A 251 -14.54 6.33 16.48
C ASP A 251 -14.54 5.03 15.67
N VAL A 252 -13.89 5.09 14.52
CA VAL A 252 -13.69 3.93 13.65
C VAL A 252 -12.27 3.47 13.82
N ALA A 253 -12.09 2.24 14.29
CA ALA A 253 -10.79 1.59 14.38
C ALA A 253 -10.72 0.37 13.47
N VAL A 254 -9.54 0.12 12.92
CA VAL A 254 -9.18 -1.06 12.13
C VAL A 254 -7.86 -1.62 12.61
N ASP A 255 -7.74 -2.93 12.53
CA ASP A 255 -6.59 -3.69 12.98
C ASP A 255 -6.43 -4.97 12.15
N ASP A 256 -5.25 -5.60 12.23
CA ASP A 256 -4.98 -6.91 11.63
C ASP A 256 -5.37 -6.99 10.14
N ILE A 257 -4.87 -6.05 9.34
CA ILE A 257 -5.18 -5.99 7.90
C ILE A 257 -4.30 -7.01 7.17
N SER A 258 -4.92 -7.97 6.49
CA SER A 258 -4.24 -8.98 5.68
C SER A 258 -4.76 -9.05 4.25
N PHE A 259 -3.84 -9.28 3.31
CA PHE A 259 -4.13 -9.69 1.94
C PHE A 259 -3.94 -11.20 1.84
N GLU A 260 -5.01 -11.94 1.63
CA GLU A 260 -4.98 -13.41 1.56
C GLU A 260 -5.20 -13.86 0.10
N ASP A 261 -4.41 -14.85 -0.34
CA ASP A 261 -4.47 -15.45 -1.67
C ASP A 261 -4.36 -14.44 -2.84
N CYS A 262 -3.56 -13.39 -2.63
CA CYS A 262 -3.47 -12.27 -3.58
C CYS A 262 -2.40 -12.41 -4.67
N SER A 263 -1.46 -13.34 -4.53
CA SER A 263 -0.44 -13.58 -5.56
C SER A 263 -1.08 -14.05 -6.88
N PRO A 264 -0.64 -13.53 -8.05
CA PRO A 264 -1.11 -13.96 -9.36
C PRO A 264 -0.87 -15.45 -9.65
N LEU A 265 -1.66 -15.98 -10.58
CA LEU A 265 -1.40 -17.31 -11.13
C LEU A 265 -0.14 -17.31 -11.99
N VAL A 266 0.65 -18.38 -11.88
CA VAL A 266 1.88 -18.57 -12.64
C VAL A 266 1.67 -19.69 -13.65
N ILE A 267 2.13 -19.48 -14.88
CA ILE A 267 2.11 -20.53 -15.90
C ILE A 267 3.16 -21.58 -15.49
N PRO A 268 2.75 -22.83 -15.18
CA PRO A 268 3.72 -23.84 -14.82
C PRO A 268 4.56 -24.20 -16.05
N GLY A 269 5.88 -24.35 -15.87
CA GLY A 269 6.79 -24.87 -16.91
C GLY A 269 6.58 -26.36 -17.24
N ARG A 270 5.43 -26.92 -16.84
CA ARG A 270 5.01 -28.32 -17.03
C ARG A 270 3.58 -28.34 -17.56
N PRO A 271 3.15 -29.41 -18.24
CA PRO A 271 1.72 -29.62 -18.49
C PRO A 271 0.96 -29.76 -17.16
N CYS A 272 -0.32 -29.38 -17.18
CA CYS A 272 -1.22 -29.63 -16.06
C CYS A 272 -1.31 -31.14 -15.78
N THR A 273 -1.46 -31.50 -14.50
CA THR A 273 -1.61 -32.90 -14.05
C THR A 273 -3.01 -33.44 -14.40
N SER A 274 -3.24 -34.72 -14.15
CA SER A 274 -4.55 -35.35 -14.35
C SER A 274 -5.67 -34.73 -13.51
N ASP A 275 -5.34 -34.04 -12.42
CA ASP A 275 -6.30 -33.49 -11.47
C ASP A 275 -6.49 -31.96 -11.65
N GLU A 276 -5.78 -31.39 -12.63
CA GLU A 276 -5.83 -29.98 -13.00
C GLU A 276 -6.52 -29.79 -14.36
N PHE A 277 -7.14 -28.63 -14.55
CA PHE A 277 -7.67 -28.14 -15.82
C PHE A 277 -6.72 -27.10 -16.42
N THR A 278 -6.54 -27.14 -17.74
CA THR A 278 -5.72 -26.16 -18.48
C THR A 278 -6.61 -25.05 -19.03
N CYS A 279 -6.46 -23.84 -18.49
CA CYS A 279 -7.11 -22.62 -18.96
C CYS A 279 -6.66 -22.25 -20.38
N ALA A 280 -7.40 -21.40 -21.11
CA ALA A 280 -7.00 -21.00 -22.47
C ALA A 280 -5.69 -20.19 -22.48
N ASN A 281 -5.43 -19.43 -21.42
CA ASN A 281 -4.17 -18.74 -21.15
C ASN A 281 -3.05 -19.65 -20.57
N LYS A 282 -3.29 -20.96 -20.50
CA LYS A 282 -2.36 -22.02 -20.04
C LYS A 282 -2.09 -22.07 -18.54
N TYR A 283 -2.83 -21.34 -17.72
CA TYR A 283 -2.82 -21.61 -16.28
C TYR A 283 -3.40 -22.99 -15.97
N CYS A 284 -2.96 -23.55 -14.86
CA CYS A 284 -3.52 -24.79 -14.33
C CYS A 284 -4.32 -24.45 -13.07
N ILE A 285 -5.57 -24.85 -13.04
CA ILE A 285 -6.44 -24.75 -11.85
C ILE A 285 -6.91 -26.15 -11.44
N PRO A 286 -7.24 -26.40 -10.16
CA PRO A 286 -7.89 -27.65 -9.74
C PRO A 286 -9.19 -27.89 -10.52
N LYS A 287 -9.46 -29.15 -10.89
CA LYS A 287 -10.71 -29.52 -11.59
C LYS A 287 -11.99 -29.25 -10.77
N ASP A 288 -11.86 -29.16 -9.44
CA ASP A 288 -12.97 -28.82 -8.55
C ASP A 288 -13.46 -27.38 -8.75
N ASN A 289 -12.65 -26.53 -9.40
CA ASN A 289 -12.96 -25.13 -9.68
C ASN A 289 -13.50 -24.93 -11.12
N LEU A 290 -14.04 -25.99 -11.73
CA LEU A 290 -14.69 -25.90 -13.03
C LEU A 290 -16.17 -25.58 -12.84
N CYS A 291 -16.65 -24.54 -13.53
CA CYS A 291 -18.06 -24.13 -13.50
C CYS A 291 -18.59 -23.85 -12.08
N ASP A 292 -17.78 -23.21 -11.23
CA ASP A 292 -18.13 -22.87 -9.85
C ASP A 292 -18.60 -21.42 -9.69
N PHE A 293 -18.78 -20.71 -10.81
CA PHE A 293 -19.13 -19.29 -10.91
C PHE A 293 -18.01 -18.33 -10.44
N VAL A 294 -16.80 -18.84 -10.23
CA VAL A 294 -15.61 -18.05 -9.90
C VAL A 294 -14.66 -18.11 -11.10
N ASN A 295 -14.19 -16.94 -11.54
CA ASN A 295 -13.16 -16.87 -12.59
C ASN A 295 -11.78 -17.15 -11.99
N ASP A 296 -11.48 -18.43 -11.82
CA ASP A 296 -10.19 -18.95 -11.35
C ASP A 296 -9.15 -18.97 -12.47
N CYS A 297 -9.54 -19.15 -13.74
CA CYS A 297 -8.59 -19.11 -14.85
C CYS A 297 -8.06 -17.70 -15.19
N ALA A 298 -8.62 -16.65 -14.60
CA ALA A 298 -8.41 -15.24 -14.94
C ALA A 298 -8.81 -14.81 -16.37
N ASP A 299 -9.10 -15.75 -17.26
CA ASP A 299 -9.64 -15.55 -18.60
C ASP A 299 -11.07 -16.12 -18.77
N ASN A 300 -11.67 -16.61 -17.68
CA ASN A 300 -13.02 -17.17 -17.63
C ASN A 300 -13.21 -18.46 -18.47
N SER A 301 -12.11 -19.15 -18.80
CA SER A 301 -12.14 -20.41 -19.56
C SER A 301 -12.69 -21.59 -18.78
N ASP A 302 -12.61 -21.54 -17.45
CA ASP A 302 -13.15 -22.47 -16.46
C ASP A 302 -14.67 -22.37 -16.28
N GLU A 303 -15.25 -21.24 -16.67
CA GLU A 303 -16.69 -20.97 -16.61
C GLU A 303 -17.37 -21.11 -17.98
N SER A 304 -16.65 -21.61 -18.99
CA SER A 304 -17.19 -21.79 -20.32
C SER A 304 -18.19 -22.95 -20.36
N PRO A 305 -19.37 -22.80 -20.98
CA PRO A 305 -20.37 -23.86 -21.08
C PRO A 305 -19.96 -25.03 -22.00
N THR A 306 -18.76 -24.98 -22.59
CA THR A 306 -18.23 -25.98 -23.54
C THR A 306 -17.13 -26.86 -22.95
N ILE A 307 -16.94 -26.87 -21.63
CA ILE A 307 -15.94 -27.68 -20.91
C ILE A 307 -16.43 -29.13 -20.76
#